data_AF-A0A7S0ANN0-F1
#
_entry.id   AF-A0A7S0ANN0-F1
#
_cell.length_a   1.000
_cell.length_b   1.000
_cell.length_c   1.000
_cell.angle_alpha   90.00
_cell.angle_beta   90.00
_cell.angle_gamma   90.00
#
_symmetry.space_group_name_H-M   'P 1'
#
loop_
_entity.id
_entity.type
_entity.pdbx_description
1 polymer ?
#
loop_
_entity_poly.entity_id
_entity_poly.type
_entity_poly.pdbx_seq_one_letter_code
_entity_poly.pdbx_strand_id
1 'polypeptide(L)'
;FNGQLHPWCGAAILNWAGWDPVAKLSFGMYLLHPMIINVWFLSRSSKFSYSHVDFVFLCAGIVTLTFLSALFVGILVEWPMSKITKNFEAWLWKGMLAERSANKFNENIAANCEARGGLAIKVE
;
A
#
# COMPACT_ATOMS: atom_id res chain seq x y z
N PHE A 1 -10.70 28.67 -24.50
CA PHE A 1 -11.83 28.79 -23.58
C PHE A 1 -11.33 28.56 -22.16
N ASN A 2 -11.04 29.66 -21.47
CA ASN A 2 -10.71 29.67 -20.04
C ASN A 2 -11.96 29.26 -19.27
N GLY A 3 -11.90 28.13 -18.57
CA GLY A 3 -12.96 27.65 -17.68
C GLY A 3 -12.42 27.53 -16.26
N GLN A 4 -12.27 28.68 -15.59
CA GLN A 4 -12.06 28.74 -14.15
C GLN A 4 -13.31 28.21 -13.43
N LEU A 5 -13.35 26.91 -13.14
CA LEU A 5 -14.25 26.35 -12.14
C LEU A 5 -13.55 26.42 -10.78
N HIS A 6 -13.98 27.39 -9.98
CA HIS A 6 -13.57 27.70 -8.62
C HIS A 6 -13.57 26.44 -7.73
N PRO A 7 -12.40 25.87 -7.33
CA PRO A 7 -12.33 24.63 -6.56
C PRO A 7 -12.29 24.95 -5.05
N TRP A 8 -13.26 25.70 -4.54
CA TRP A 8 -13.29 26.00 -3.11
C TRP A 8 -14.04 24.90 -2.35
N CYS A 9 -13.31 24.30 -1.40
CA CYS A 9 -13.71 23.27 -0.43
C CYS A 9 -13.87 21.82 -0.91
N GLY A 10 -14.58 21.54 -2.01
CA GLY A 10 -14.88 20.15 -2.40
C GLY A 10 -13.65 19.31 -2.78
N ALA A 11 -12.75 19.87 -3.60
CA ALA A 11 -11.54 19.19 -4.05
C ALA A 11 -10.52 18.97 -2.91
N ALA A 12 -10.47 19.88 -1.93
CA ALA A 12 -9.59 19.74 -0.77
C ALA A 12 -10.07 18.66 0.20
N ILE A 13 -11.39 18.47 0.33
CA ILE A 13 -12.00 17.40 1.14
C ILE A 13 -11.72 16.03 0.51
N LEU A 14 -11.87 15.90 -0.82
CA LEU A 14 -11.66 14.63 -1.53
C LEU A 14 -10.19 14.26 -1.73
N ASN A 15 -9.29 15.24 -1.80
CA ASN A 15 -7.84 14.98 -1.92
C ASN A 15 -7.15 14.73 -0.56
N TRP A 16 -7.93 14.48 0.50
CA TRP A 16 -7.34 14.18 1.80
C TRP A 16 -6.75 12.78 1.81
N ALA A 17 -5.46 12.65 2.16
CA ALA A 17 -4.75 11.38 2.30
C ALA A 17 -5.41 10.39 3.29
N GLY A 18 -6.36 10.83 4.11
CA GLY A 18 -7.16 9.98 4.99
C GLY A 18 -8.21 9.11 4.27
N TRP A 19 -8.59 9.44 3.03
CA TRP A 19 -9.56 8.63 2.26
C TRP A 19 -8.96 7.33 1.73
N ASP A 20 -7.65 7.27 1.51
CA ASP A 20 -6.95 6.10 0.98
C ASP A 20 -7.11 4.85 1.90
N PRO A 21 -6.83 4.93 3.22
CA PRO A 21 -7.09 3.81 4.13
C PRO A 21 -8.59 3.52 4.31
N VAL A 22 -9.45 4.55 4.30
CA VAL A 22 -10.92 4.37 4.42
C VAL A 22 -11.48 3.61 3.21
N ALA A 23 -11.01 3.91 2.00
CA ALA A 23 -11.41 3.22 0.78
C ALA A 23 -11.01 1.74 0.83
N LYS A 24 -9.76 1.43 1.24
CA LYS A 24 -9.27 0.05 1.39
C LYS A 24 -10.05 -0.72 2.46
N LEU A 25 -10.36 -0.09 3.59
CA LEU A 25 -11.13 -0.70 4.68
C LEU A 25 -12.56 -1.02 4.26
N SER A 26 -13.24 -0.08 3.59
CA SER A 26 -14.61 -0.29 3.09
C SER A 26 -14.68 -1.39 2.03
N PHE A 27 -13.66 -1.48 1.18
CA PHE A 27 -13.52 -2.56 0.21
C PHE A 27 -13.29 -3.92 0.89
N GLY A 28 -12.43 -3.98 1.92
CA GLY A 28 -12.19 -5.20 2.71
C GLY A 28 -13.45 -5.68 3.43
N MET A 29 -14.23 -4.76 4.00
CA MET A 29 -15.53 -5.07 4.62
C MET A 29 -16.50 -5.69 3.60
N TYR A 30 -16.56 -5.15 2.38
CA TYR A 30 -17.44 -5.65 1.33
C TYR A 30 -17.11 -7.08 0.91
N LEU A 31 -15.82 -7.44 0.85
CA LEU A 31 -15.37 -8.80 0.53
C LEU A 31 -15.61 -9.79 1.68
N LEU A 32 -15.47 -9.36 2.94
CA LEU A 32 -15.69 -10.22 4.10
C LEU A 32 -17.18 -10.49 4.37
N HIS A 33 -18.04 -9.55 4.00
CA HIS A 33 -19.48 -9.66 4.21
C HIS A 33 -20.10 -10.97 3.67
N PRO A 34 -19.94 -11.36 2.37
CA PRO A 34 -20.47 -12.63 1.85
C PRO A 34 -19.78 -13.85 2.46
N MET A 35 -18.51 -13.76 2.85
CA MET A 35 -17.78 -14.83 3.53
C MET A 35 -18.43 -15.17 4.88
N ILE A 36 -18.76 -14.14 5.67
CA ILE A 36 -19.39 -14.30 6.98
C ILE A 36 -20.82 -14.82 6.84
N ILE A 37 -21.57 -14.33 5.86
CA ILE A 37 -22.92 -14.85 5.56
C ILE A 37 -22.86 -16.33 5.21
N ASN A 38 -21.89 -16.76 4.39
CA ASN A 38 -21.71 -18.16 4.01
C ASN A 38 -21.35 -19.05 5.21
N VAL A 39 -20.43 -18.60 6.07
CA VAL A 39 -20.08 -19.32 7.31
C VAL A 39 -21.29 -19.43 8.23
N TRP A 40 -22.07 -18.35 8.37
CA TRP A 40 -23.27 -18.35 9.19
C TRP A 40 -24.34 -19.29 8.63
N PHE A 41 -24.55 -19.30 7.31
CA PHE A 41 -25.48 -20.20 6.65
C PHE A 41 -25.06 -21.67 6.80
N LEU A 42 -23.76 -21.98 6.66
CA LEU A 42 -23.23 -23.33 6.78
C LEU A 42 -23.25 -23.84 8.23
N SER A 43 -23.06 -22.96 9.21
CA SER A 43 -23.13 -23.28 10.64
C SER A 43 -24.56 -23.62 11.10
N ARG A 44 -25.59 -23.32 10.30
CA ARG A 44 -26.99 -23.42 10.70
C ARG A 44 -27.62 -24.66 10.04
N SER A 45 -27.93 -25.67 10.84
CA SER A 45 -28.57 -26.92 10.39
C SER A 45 -30.09 -26.99 10.66
N SER A 46 -30.68 -25.99 11.32
CA SER A 46 -32.08 -26.02 11.76
C SER A 46 -32.95 -24.87 11.20
N LYS A 47 -34.24 -25.15 10.99
CA LYS A 47 -35.24 -24.22 10.42
C LYS A 47 -35.43 -23.00 11.32
N PHE A 48 -35.31 -21.81 10.72
CA PHE A 48 -35.45 -20.52 11.40
C PHE A 48 -36.92 -20.25 11.74
N SER A 49 -37.23 -20.02 13.03
CA SER A 49 -38.50 -19.37 13.39
C SER A 49 -38.33 -17.88 13.13
N TYR A 50 -39.06 -17.34 12.15
CA TYR A 50 -38.85 -15.98 11.68
C TYR A 50 -39.48 -14.97 12.63
N SER A 51 -38.64 -14.19 13.30
CA SER A 51 -39.02 -13.00 14.06
C SER A 51 -38.23 -11.80 13.56
N HIS A 52 -38.90 -10.67 13.35
CA HIS A 52 -38.28 -9.46 12.81
C HIS A 52 -37.15 -8.91 13.69
N VAL A 53 -37.31 -9.00 15.02
CA VAL A 53 -36.29 -8.57 15.99
C VAL A 53 -35.03 -9.42 15.91
N ASP A 54 -35.17 -10.74 15.80
CA ASP A 54 -34.04 -11.65 15.67
C ASP A 54 -33.28 -11.43 14.37
N PHE A 55 -33.99 -11.13 13.28
CA PHE A 55 -33.37 -10.83 11.99
C PHE A 55 -32.55 -9.53 12.02
N VAL A 56 -33.09 -8.46 12.60
CA VAL A 56 -32.37 -7.17 12.71
C VAL A 56 -31.16 -7.30 13.63
N PHE A 57 -31.29 -8.02 14.75
CA PHE A 57 -30.17 -8.27 15.67
C PHE A 57 -29.05 -9.07 15.00
N LEU A 58 -29.39 -10.12 14.25
CA LEU A 58 -28.42 -10.91 13.48
C LEU A 58 -27.73 -10.08 12.40
N CYS A 59 -28.49 -9.26 11.68
CA CYS A 59 -27.92 -8.38 10.65
C CYS A 59 -26.93 -7.37 11.26
N ALA A 60 -27.32 -6.70 12.35
CA ALA A 60 -26.45 -5.78 13.07
C ALA A 60 -25.19 -6.48 13.63
N GLY A 61 -25.34 -7.70 14.16
CA GLY A 61 -24.22 -8.52 14.64
C GLY A 61 -23.25 -8.90 13.52
N ILE A 62 -23.75 -9.33 12.37
CA ILE A 62 -22.92 -9.68 11.21
C ILE A 62 -22.18 -8.44 10.70
N VAL A 63 -22.84 -7.29 10.58
CA VAL A 63 -22.21 -6.05 10.12
C VAL A 63 -21.11 -5.59 11.09
N THR A 64 -21.35 -5.62 12.40
CA THR A 64 -20.34 -5.22 13.40
C THR A 64 -19.14 -6.18 13.45
N LEU A 65 -19.35 -7.49 13.32
CA LEU A 65 -18.27 -8.47 13.20
C LEU A 65 -17.47 -8.31 11.90
N THR A 66 -18.14 -8.02 10.79
CA THR A 66 -17.48 -7.75 9.50
C THR A 66 -16.62 -6.50 9.59
N PHE A 67 -17.12 -5.45 10.25
CA PHE A 67 -16.38 -4.22 10.46
C PHE A 67 -15.14 -4.44 11.35
N LEU A 68 -15.29 -5.14 12.48
CA LEU A 68 -14.19 -5.48 13.38
C LEU A 68 -13.09 -6.31 12.69
N SER A 69 -13.48 -7.33 11.94
CA SER A 69 -12.54 -8.18 11.20
C SER A 69 -11.83 -7.44 10.07
N ALA A 70 -12.54 -6.62 9.30
CA ALA A 70 -11.93 -5.77 8.27
C ALA A 70 -10.93 -4.77 8.88
N LEU A 71 -11.26 -4.18 10.03
CA LEU A 71 -10.38 -3.26 10.76
C LEU A 71 -9.13 -3.98 11.26
N PHE A 72 -9.29 -5.18 11.82
CA PHE A 72 -8.16 -6.00 12.26
C PHE A 72 -7.24 -6.37 11.10
N VAL A 73 -7.79 -6.84 9.97
CA VAL A 73 -7.02 -7.15 8.76
C VAL A 73 -6.32 -5.89 8.22
N GLY A 74 -7.02 -4.75 8.19
CA GLY A 74 -6.43 -3.46 7.79
C GLY A 74 -5.22 -3.09 8.64
N ILE A 75 -5.36 -3.11 9.98
CA ILE A 75 -4.24 -2.83 10.88
C ILE A 75 -3.09 -3.84 10.70
N LEU A 76 -3.42 -5.12 10.57
CA LEU A 76 -2.40 -6.18 10.57
C LEU A 76 -1.70 -6.30 9.22
N VAL A 77 -2.32 -5.87 8.12
CA VAL A 77 -1.72 -5.92 6.78
C VAL A 77 -1.08 -4.59 6.41
N GLU A 78 -1.76 -3.46 6.60
CA GLU A 78 -1.25 -2.16 6.15
C GLU A 78 0.00 -1.72 6.91
N TRP A 79 0.08 -2.04 8.21
CA TRP A 79 1.22 -1.67 9.05
C TRP A 79 2.52 -2.39 8.68
N PRO A 80 2.56 -3.74 8.54
CA PRO A 80 3.76 -4.41 8.07
C PRO A 80 4.04 -4.10 6.60
N MET A 81 3.02 -3.98 5.74
CA MET A 81 3.27 -3.71 4.31
C MET A 81 3.92 -2.35 4.12
N SER A 82 3.47 -1.32 4.85
CA SER A 82 4.09 0.02 4.84
C SER A 82 5.54 0.00 5.32
N LYS A 83 5.86 -0.86 6.29
CA LYS A 83 7.22 -1.01 6.80
C LYS A 83 8.12 -1.72 5.80
N ILE A 84 7.61 -2.77 5.13
CA ILE A 84 8.34 -3.53 4.12
C ILE A 84 8.65 -2.63 2.91
N THR A 85 7.69 -1.88 2.40
CA THR A 85 7.91 -0.99 1.24
C THR A 85 9.00 0.04 1.50
N LYS A 86 8.99 0.68 2.68
CA LYS A 86 10.03 1.65 3.07
C LYS A 86 11.40 1.01 3.20
N ASN A 87 11.47 -0.18 3.80
CA ASN A 87 12.73 -0.91 3.93
C ASN A 87 13.25 -1.37 2.58
N PHE A 88 12.36 -1.78 1.68
CA PHE A 88 12.69 -2.22 0.33
C PHE A 88 13.21 -1.07 -0.53
N GLU A 89 12.57 0.09 -0.48
CA GLU A 89 13.03 1.29 -1.18
C GLU A 89 14.40 1.75 -0.65
N ALA A 90 14.58 1.75 0.68
CA ALA A 90 15.87 2.08 1.28
C ALA A 90 16.98 1.08 0.89
N TRP A 91 16.65 -0.20 0.78
CA TRP A 91 17.57 -1.23 0.32
C TRP A 91 17.92 -1.05 -1.16
N LEU A 92 16.94 -0.77 -2.02
CA LEU A 92 17.13 -0.49 -3.44
C LEU A 92 18.04 0.71 -3.68
N TRP A 93 17.81 1.82 -2.97
CA TRP A 93 18.65 3.01 -3.09
C TRP A 93 20.09 2.75 -2.67
N LYS A 94 20.30 1.97 -1.60
CA LYS A 94 21.66 1.56 -1.19
C LYS A 94 22.36 0.74 -2.28
N GLY A 95 21.65 -0.18 -2.92
CA GLY A 95 22.18 -0.97 -4.04
C GLY A 95 22.60 -0.10 -5.23
N MET A 96 21.70 0.78 -5.70
CA MET A 96 21.98 1.65 -6.85
C MET A 96 23.11 2.66 -6.58
N LEU A 97 23.20 3.19 -5.36
CA LEU A 97 24.28 4.11 -4.98
C LEU A 97 25.64 3.42 -4.92
N ALA A 98 25.70 2.17 -4.45
CA ALA A 98 26.93 1.38 -4.42
C ALA A 98 27.45 1.12 -5.85
N GLU A 99 26.58 0.71 -6.76
CA GLU A 99 26.93 0.47 -8.16
C GLU A 99 27.40 1.74 -8.87
N ARG A 100 26.70 2.86 -8.65
CA ARG A 100 27.08 4.15 -9.23
C ARG A 100 28.44 4.64 -8.72
N SER A 101 28.75 4.41 -7.45
CA SER A 101 30.06 4.77 -6.87
C SER A 101 31.18 3.93 -7.48
N ALA A 102 30.96 2.61 -7.63
CA ALA A 102 31.91 1.71 -8.27
C ALA A 102 32.18 2.08 -9.73
N ASN A 103 31.14 2.44 -10.49
CA ASN A 103 31.30 2.83 -11.89
C ASN A 103 32.09 4.15 -12.03
N LYS A 104 31.80 5.17 -11.20
CA LYS A 104 32.60 6.41 -11.15
C LYS A 104 34.06 6.15 -10.78
N PHE A 105 34.31 5.24 -9.85
CA PHE A 105 35.67 4.87 -9.46
C PHE A 105 36.43 4.21 -10.62
N ASN A 106 35.79 3.28 -11.34
CA ASN A 106 36.38 2.64 -12.52
C ASN A 106 36.67 3.66 -13.65
N GLU A 107 35.76 4.60 -13.90
CA GLU A 107 35.97 5.67 -14.88
C GLU A 107 37.15 6.57 -14.51
N ASN A 108 37.28 6.96 -13.23
CA ASN A 108 38.41 7.74 -12.73
C ASN A 108 39.74 6.99 -12.87
N ILE A 109 39.77 5.67 -12.68
CA ILE A 109 40.97 4.85 -12.91
C ILE A 109 41.33 4.83 -14.39
N ALA A 110 40.36 4.60 -15.28
CA ALA A 110 40.59 4.59 -16.71
C ALA A 110 41.19 5.92 -17.20
N ALA A 111 40.62 7.04 -16.75
CA ALA A 111 41.14 8.38 -17.06
C ALA A 111 42.57 8.62 -16.54
N ASN A 112 42.90 8.13 -15.33
CA ASN A 112 44.24 8.27 -14.76
C ASN A 112 45.29 7.38 -15.47
N CYS A 113 44.90 6.17 -15.88
CA CYS A 113 45.77 5.30 -16.68
C CYS A 113 46.08 5.92 -18.05
N GLU A 114 45.10 6.53 -18.71
CA GLU A 114 45.31 7.23 -19.98
C GLU A 114 46.23 8.44 -19.81
N ALA A 115 46.05 9.23 -18.75
CA ALA A 115 46.92 10.35 -18.43
C ALA A 115 48.37 9.93 -18.16
N ARG A 116 48.59 8.78 -17.50
CA ARG A 116 49.94 8.21 -17.28
C ARG A 116 50.55 7.60 -18.54
N GLY A 117 49.75 6.96 -19.38
CA GLY A 117 50.19 6.44 -20.68
C GLY A 117 50.62 7.57 -21.64
N GLY A 118 49.90 8.69 -21.65
CA GLY A 118 50.28 9.90 -22.38
C GLY A 118 51.55 10.58 -21.84
N LEU A 119 51.83 10.43 -20.54
CA LEU A 119 53.07 10.92 -19.93
C LEU A 119 54.29 10.06 -20.32
N ALA A 120 54.11 8.74 -20.51
CA ALA A 120 55.18 7.85 -20.94
C ALA A 120 55.68 8.09 -22.37
N ILE A 121 54.84 8.65 -23.25
CA ILE A 121 55.17 8.93 -24.66
C ILE A 121 55.86 10.31 -24.83
N LYS A 122 55.87 11.16 -23.80
CA LYS A 122 56.32 12.56 -23.89
C LYS A 122 57.65 12.84 -23.17
N VAL A 123 58.33 11.80 -22.69
CA VAL A 123 59.60 11.88 -21.95
C VAL A 123 60.80 11.45 -22.80
N GLU A 124 60.61 11.17 -24.09
CA GLU A 124 61.69 11.03 -25.09
C GLU A 124 61.93 12.31 -25.88
#